data_AF-A0A8H7QSJ3-F1
#
_entry.id   AF-A0A8H7QSJ3-F1
#
_cell.length_a   1.000
_cell.length_b   1.000
_cell.length_c   1.000
_cell.angle_alpha   90.00
_cell.angle_beta   90.00
_cell.angle_gamma   90.00
#
_symmetry.space_group_name_H-M   'P 1'
#
loop_
_entity.id
_entity.type
_entity.pdbx_description
1 polymer ?
#
loop_
_entity_poly.entity_id
_entity_poly.type
_entity_poly.pdbx_seq_one_letter_code
_entity_poly.pdbx_strand_id
1 'polypeptide(L)'
;MAGIAIPNFAVDQAKVRHVIEKLYQIKIDTPKELRSKDFTLEDGQIWTSWTMRESVYKKKQDTFPTMSRGLFTKKLDDRNYQIMVRGYDKFFNVLETKATQWPSIIAETQGPYEVMAKENGCIIFIAALSEDKVIVTSKHSIPIEKTDTKAHAGVGYNWVLKHLESVQLTEKDLATWLFDKNITLVAELCDDEFEQHILPYTDKDRGLYLHGINYNTPELYTLPASIVEQTAKEFGFHLTDFTVFDTVNQVKEFGNEMQQTGIYNNREVEGAVVRCKRNGMDFMFKIKNEQYLMYREYREITNAILECKDDSVSIIEPKRELKWKYEKTPFYIEWLRKRVLDKPEWFREYKSNKGIIHVRQEFERYWEIGCLL
;
A
#
# COMPACT_ATOMS: atom_id res chain seq x y z
N MET A 1 18.62 -18.72 -14.23
CA MET A 1 17.61 -19.21 -13.27
C MET A 1 17.85 -18.50 -11.96
N ALA A 2 16.82 -17.81 -11.46
CA ALA A 2 16.90 -16.97 -10.28
C ALA A 2 17.36 -17.77 -9.05
N GLY A 3 18.33 -17.24 -8.30
CA GLY A 3 19.05 -17.94 -7.23
C GLY A 3 18.31 -17.97 -5.88
N ILE A 4 17.09 -17.42 -5.82
CA ILE A 4 16.34 -17.28 -4.56
C ILE A 4 15.57 -18.57 -4.27
N ALA A 5 16.20 -19.41 -3.45
CA ALA A 5 15.59 -20.65 -2.96
C ALA A 5 14.51 -20.34 -1.92
N ILE A 6 13.26 -20.29 -2.37
CA ILE A 6 12.07 -20.24 -1.50
C ILE A 6 11.31 -21.56 -1.60
N PRO A 7 10.72 -22.04 -0.49
CA PRO A 7 10.00 -23.30 -0.47
C PRO A 7 8.77 -23.22 -1.39
N ASN A 8 8.43 -24.34 -2.03
CA ASN A 8 7.13 -24.44 -2.69
C ASN A 8 6.06 -24.63 -1.63
N PHE A 9 4.98 -23.88 -1.72
CA PHE A 9 3.89 -23.97 -0.77
C PHE A 9 2.79 -24.87 -1.33
N ALA A 10 2.50 -25.97 -0.64
CA ALA A 10 1.40 -26.85 -1.02
C ALA A 10 0.06 -26.15 -0.74
N VAL A 11 -0.68 -25.83 -1.80
CA VAL A 11 -1.97 -25.15 -1.69
C VAL A 11 -3.06 -26.15 -1.33
N ASP A 12 -3.73 -25.96 -0.19
CA ASP A 12 -4.95 -26.69 0.17
C ASP A 12 -6.13 -26.23 -0.70
N GLN A 13 -6.41 -27.00 -1.75
CA GLN A 13 -7.48 -26.71 -2.70
C GLN A 13 -8.87 -26.76 -2.08
N ALA A 14 -9.09 -27.61 -1.06
CA ALA A 14 -10.38 -27.65 -0.37
C ALA A 14 -10.63 -26.34 0.40
N LYS A 15 -9.57 -25.78 0.99
CA LYS A 15 -9.62 -24.50 1.68
C LYS A 15 -9.78 -23.31 0.74
N VAL A 16 -9.06 -23.30 -0.39
CA VAL A 16 -9.25 -22.30 -1.45
C VAL A 16 -10.71 -22.27 -1.92
N ARG A 17 -11.26 -23.45 -2.23
CA ARG A 17 -12.67 -23.60 -2.61
C ARG A 17 -13.60 -23.07 -1.53
N HIS A 18 -13.42 -23.48 -0.28
CA HIS A 18 -14.24 -23.04 0.84
C HIS A 18 -14.25 -21.51 0.98
N VAL A 19 -13.07 -20.88 0.96
CA VAL A 19 -12.95 -19.42 1.08
C VAL A 19 -13.66 -18.72 -0.07
N ILE A 20 -13.46 -19.16 -1.30
CA ILE A 20 -14.01 -18.49 -2.48
C ILE A 20 -15.53 -18.71 -2.61
N GLU A 21 -16.05 -19.91 -2.35
CA GLU A 21 -17.50 -20.17 -2.28
C GLU A 21 -18.16 -19.31 -1.20
N LYS A 22 -17.51 -19.15 -0.03
CA LYS A 22 -18.01 -18.27 1.04
C LYS A 22 -17.97 -16.79 0.63
N LEU A 23 -17.00 -16.34 -0.16
CA LEU A 23 -17.00 -14.97 -0.72
C LEU A 23 -18.18 -14.76 -1.70
N TYR A 24 -18.48 -15.73 -2.56
CA TYR A 24 -19.67 -15.66 -3.43
C TYR A 24 -20.96 -15.59 -2.60
N GLN A 25 -21.08 -16.40 -1.55
CA GLN A 25 -22.23 -16.37 -0.65
C GLN A 25 -22.38 -15.01 0.05
N ILE A 26 -21.30 -14.49 0.65
CA ILE A 26 -21.31 -13.19 1.34
C ILE A 26 -21.64 -12.04 0.39
N LYS A 27 -21.18 -12.09 -0.86
CA LYS A 27 -21.53 -11.09 -1.89
C LYS A 27 -23.03 -11.03 -2.14
N ILE A 28 -23.72 -12.18 -2.12
CA ILE A 28 -25.18 -12.25 -2.28
C ILE A 28 -25.87 -11.73 -1.01
N ASP A 29 -25.43 -12.19 0.16
CA ASP A 29 -26.08 -11.87 1.44
C ASP A 29 -25.87 -10.41 1.87
N THR A 30 -24.68 -9.86 1.59
CA THR A 30 -24.23 -8.55 2.08
C THR A 30 -23.46 -7.74 1.01
N PRO A 31 -24.09 -7.40 -0.13
CA PRO A 31 -23.40 -6.78 -1.29
C PRO A 31 -22.76 -5.40 -1.00
N LYS A 32 -23.17 -4.72 0.08
CA LYS A 32 -22.55 -3.45 0.54
C LYS A 32 -21.25 -3.67 1.32
N GLU A 33 -21.02 -4.88 1.82
CA GLU A 33 -19.86 -5.24 2.64
C GLU A 33 -18.77 -5.89 1.80
N LEU A 34 -19.15 -6.66 0.78
CA LEU A 34 -18.26 -7.29 -0.19
C LEU A 34 -18.70 -6.98 -1.62
N ARG A 35 -17.85 -6.26 -2.36
CA ARG A 35 -18.02 -6.03 -3.79
C ARG A 35 -17.07 -6.93 -4.55
N SER A 36 -17.44 -7.30 -5.78
CA SER A 36 -16.53 -7.95 -6.72
C SER A 36 -16.59 -7.26 -8.08
N LYS A 37 -15.50 -7.36 -8.83
CA LYS A 37 -15.43 -6.92 -10.22
C LYS A 37 -14.64 -7.94 -11.04
N ASP A 38 -15.19 -8.34 -12.17
CA ASP A 38 -14.54 -9.25 -13.10
C ASP A 38 -13.71 -8.47 -14.13
N PHE A 39 -12.58 -9.04 -14.50
CA PHE A 39 -11.64 -8.51 -15.48
C PHE A 39 -11.34 -9.61 -16.50
N THR A 40 -11.64 -9.34 -17.77
CA THR A 40 -11.20 -10.19 -18.89
C THR A 40 -9.79 -9.78 -19.26
N LEU A 41 -8.87 -10.74 -19.23
CA LEU A 41 -7.44 -10.53 -19.47
C LEU A 41 -7.07 -10.81 -20.93
N GLU A 42 -5.84 -10.48 -21.29
CA GLU A 42 -5.32 -10.58 -22.67
C GLU A 42 -5.32 -11.98 -23.26
N ASP A 43 -5.30 -13.02 -22.42
CA ASP A 43 -5.37 -14.43 -22.81
C ASP A 43 -6.81 -14.99 -22.74
N GLY A 44 -7.80 -14.12 -22.54
CA GLY A 44 -9.22 -14.48 -22.40
C GLY A 44 -9.62 -15.01 -21.03
N GLN A 45 -8.68 -15.16 -20.08
CA GLN A 45 -9.02 -15.54 -18.71
C GLN A 45 -9.86 -14.46 -18.03
N ILE A 46 -10.75 -14.88 -17.13
CA ILE A 46 -11.54 -13.97 -16.29
C ILE A 46 -11.04 -14.08 -14.86
N TRP A 47 -10.58 -12.95 -14.31
CA TRP A 47 -10.21 -12.83 -12.91
C TRP A 47 -11.22 -11.96 -12.17
N THR A 48 -11.62 -12.39 -10.98
CA THR A 48 -12.50 -11.65 -10.07
C THR A 48 -11.69 -10.97 -8.98
N SER A 49 -11.74 -9.64 -8.91
CA SER A 49 -11.23 -8.84 -7.80
C SER A 49 -12.26 -8.77 -6.68
N TRP A 50 -11.83 -9.01 -5.44
CA TRP A 50 -12.68 -8.93 -4.25
C TRP A 50 -12.34 -7.69 -3.41
N THR A 51 -13.35 -6.88 -3.11
CA THR A 51 -13.20 -5.63 -2.37
C THR A 51 -14.14 -5.60 -1.17
N MET A 52 -13.57 -5.88 0.00
CA MET A 52 -14.28 -5.74 1.27
C MET A 52 -14.25 -4.29 1.78
N ARG A 53 -15.36 -3.82 2.36
CA ARG A 53 -15.49 -2.48 2.94
C ARG A 53 -14.56 -2.33 4.16
N GLU A 54 -13.87 -1.21 4.25
CA GLU A 54 -12.85 -0.94 5.31
C GLU A 54 -13.36 -1.16 6.75
N SER A 55 -14.62 -0.82 7.04
CA SER A 55 -15.21 -1.01 8.39
C SER A 55 -15.39 -2.47 8.77
N VAL A 56 -15.49 -3.37 7.79
CA VAL A 56 -15.75 -4.80 7.99
C VAL A 56 -14.52 -5.49 8.56
N TYR A 57 -13.33 -5.19 8.03
CA TYR A 57 -12.05 -5.69 8.59
C TYR A 57 -11.89 -5.38 10.10
N LYS A 58 -12.52 -4.32 10.61
CA LYS A 58 -12.49 -3.98 12.04
C LYS A 58 -13.57 -4.67 12.86
N LYS A 59 -14.79 -4.76 12.32
CA LYS A 59 -16.00 -5.08 13.09
C LYS A 59 -16.47 -6.51 12.94
N LYS A 60 -16.07 -7.22 11.88
CA LYS A 60 -16.63 -8.53 11.50
C LYS A 60 -15.55 -9.52 11.07
N GLN A 61 -14.44 -9.56 11.81
CA GLN A 61 -13.29 -10.41 11.47
C GLN A 61 -13.68 -11.90 11.36
N ASP A 62 -14.59 -12.37 12.21
CA ASP A 62 -15.01 -13.78 12.23
C ASP A 62 -16.00 -14.15 11.11
N THR A 63 -16.62 -13.16 10.47
CA THR A 63 -17.65 -13.40 9.44
C THR A 63 -17.01 -13.71 8.08
N PHE A 64 -15.87 -13.09 7.79
CA PHE A 64 -15.24 -13.17 6.47
C PHE A 64 -14.19 -14.28 6.43
N PRO A 65 -14.13 -15.04 5.33
CA PRO A 65 -13.22 -16.19 5.23
C PRO A 65 -11.75 -15.80 5.09
N THR A 66 -11.45 -14.52 4.86
CA THR A 66 -10.09 -14.03 4.70
C THR A 66 -10.01 -12.55 5.06
N MET A 67 -8.84 -12.12 5.53
CA MET A 67 -8.51 -10.73 5.79
C MET A 67 -7.66 -10.11 4.67
N SER A 68 -7.46 -10.84 3.55
CA SER A 68 -6.66 -10.37 2.43
C SER A 68 -7.22 -9.08 1.82
N ARG A 69 -6.34 -8.10 1.65
CA ARG A 69 -6.64 -6.81 1.01
C ARG A 69 -5.88 -6.69 -0.29
N GLY A 70 -6.59 -6.91 -1.39
CA GLY A 70 -6.00 -7.07 -2.71
C GLY A 70 -6.00 -8.54 -3.10
N LEU A 71 -7.20 -9.07 -3.34
CA LEU A 71 -7.42 -10.49 -3.63
C LEU A 71 -8.03 -10.62 -5.03
N PHE A 72 -7.36 -11.37 -5.89
CA PHE A 72 -7.87 -11.71 -7.22
C PHE A 72 -7.91 -13.22 -7.36
N THR A 73 -9.02 -13.73 -7.89
CA THR A 73 -9.25 -15.17 -8.03
C THR A 73 -9.68 -15.51 -9.44
N LYS A 74 -9.39 -16.73 -9.87
CA LYS A 74 -9.85 -17.30 -11.14
C LYS A 74 -10.72 -18.52 -10.85
N LYS A 75 -11.83 -18.65 -11.56
CA LYS A 75 -12.61 -19.88 -11.61
C LYS A 75 -11.99 -20.80 -12.67
N LEU A 76 -11.58 -22.01 -12.29
CA LEU A 76 -11.00 -22.99 -13.22
C LEU A 76 -12.11 -23.84 -13.85
N ASP A 77 -13.06 -24.28 -13.03
CA ASP A 77 -14.29 -24.96 -13.42
C ASP A 77 -15.36 -24.73 -12.34
N ASP A 78 -16.48 -25.46 -12.39
CA ASP A 78 -17.59 -25.29 -11.44
C ASP A 78 -17.26 -25.55 -9.97
N ARG A 79 -16.17 -26.25 -9.67
CA ARG A 79 -15.79 -26.61 -8.30
C ARG A 79 -14.37 -26.18 -7.93
N ASN A 80 -13.54 -25.82 -8.90
CA ASN A 80 -12.14 -25.48 -8.68
C ASN A 80 -11.88 -23.99 -8.91
N TYR A 81 -11.11 -23.41 -8.00
CA TYR A 81 -10.74 -22.01 -8.00
C TYR A 81 -9.26 -21.87 -7.72
N GLN A 82 -8.69 -20.76 -8.17
CA GLN A 82 -7.29 -20.41 -7.90
C GLN A 82 -7.23 -18.97 -7.38
N ILE A 83 -6.38 -18.74 -6.38
CA ILE A 83 -5.98 -17.38 -5.98
C ILE A 83 -4.84 -16.97 -6.91
N MET A 84 -5.02 -15.87 -7.64
CA MET A 84 -4.06 -15.39 -8.63
C MET A 84 -3.20 -14.26 -8.07
N VAL A 85 -3.79 -13.44 -7.20
CA VAL A 85 -3.10 -12.35 -6.50
C VAL A 85 -3.54 -12.34 -5.06
N ARG A 86 -2.58 -12.25 -4.14
CA ARG A 86 -2.80 -12.22 -2.69
C ARG A 86 -1.99 -11.10 -2.04
N GLY A 87 -2.61 -9.95 -1.83
CA GLY A 87 -2.08 -8.87 -0.99
C GLY A 87 -2.10 -9.27 0.49
N TYR A 88 -1.46 -8.49 1.37
CA TYR A 88 -1.43 -8.76 2.81
C TYR A 88 -2.82 -8.82 3.44
N ASP A 89 -2.88 -9.41 4.64
CA ASP A 89 -4.05 -9.21 5.48
C ASP A 89 -4.16 -7.74 5.89
N LYS A 90 -5.38 -7.24 6.06
CA LYS A 90 -5.57 -5.89 6.57
C LYS A 90 -4.96 -5.75 7.95
N PHE A 91 -3.91 -4.95 8.04
CA PHE A 91 -3.29 -4.55 9.29
C PHE A 91 -3.64 -3.12 9.70
N PHE A 92 -3.59 -2.90 11.00
CA PHE A 92 -4.06 -1.70 11.68
C PHE A 92 -2.94 -1.00 12.43
N ASN A 93 -3.14 0.29 12.68
CA ASN A 93 -2.24 1.07 13.51
C ASN A 93 -2.25 0.54 14.95
N VAL A 94 -1.16 0.75 15.68
CA VAL A 94 -1.17 0.60 17.13
C VAL A 94 -2.31 1.46 17.70
N LEU A 95 -2.99 0.93 18.73
CA LEU A 95 -4.17 1.49 19.39
C LEU A 95 -5.47 1.53 18.55
N GLU A 96 -5.47 1.06 17.29
CA GLU A 96 -6.66 1.15 16.42
C GLU A 96 -7.68 0.01 16.63
N THR A 97 -7.24 -1.16 17.07
CA THR A 97 -8.08 -2.36 17.29
C THR A 97 -7.72 -3.06 18.59
N LYS A 98 -8.52 -4.03 19.04
CA LYS A 98 -8.19 -4.84 20.23
C LYS A 98 -6.86 -5.59 20.08
N ALA A 99 -6.59 -6.14 18.90
CA ALA A 99 -5.36 -6.88 18.61
C ALA A 99 -4.11 -5.98 18.52
N THR A 100 -4.29 -4.68 18.26
CA THR A 100 -3.19 -3.72 18.13
C THR A 100 -3.04 -2.81 19.34
N GLN A 101 -3.64 -3.15 20.48
CA GLN A 101 -3.32 -2.51 21.76
C GLN A 101 -1.97 -3.03 22.27
N TRP A 102 -1.15 -2.16 22.88
CA TRP A 102 0.16 -2.57 23.41
C TRP A 102 0.09 -3.80 24.33
N PRO A 103 -0.84 -3.91 25.30
CA PRO A 103 -0.97 -5.12 26.11
C PRO A 103 -1.20 -6.39 25.28
N SER A 104 -2.07 -6.33 24.26
CA SER A 104 -2.34 -7.46 23.37
C SER A 104 -1.12 -7.81 22.50
N ILE A 105 -0.44 -6.80 21.95
CA ILE A 105 0.78 -7.02 21.15
C ILE A 105 1.84 -7.71 22.00
N ILE A 106 2.07 -7.22 23.23
CA ILE A 106 3.07 -7.79 24.15
C ILE A 106 2.72 -9.22 24.55
N ALA A 107 1.44 -9.51 24.82
CA ALA A 107 1.01 -10.80 25.32
C ALA A 107 0.85 -11.88 24.23
N GLU A 108 0.51 -11.49 22.99
CA GLU A 108 0.04 -12.43 21.97
C GLU A 108 0.94 -12.52 20.74
N THR A 109 1.92 -11.62 20.59
CA THR A 109 2.85 -11.66 19.45
C THR A 109 4.20 -12.23 19.83
N GLN A 110 4.91 -12.74 18.83
CA GLN A 110 6.25 -13.31 18.98
C GLN A 110 7.15 -12.84 17.84
N GLY A 111 8.40 -12.54 18.20
CA GLY A 111 9.44 -12.15 17.26
C GLY A 111 10.04 -13.34 16.50
N PRO A 112 11.08 -13.10 15.69
CA PRO A 112 11.70 -11.78 15.46
C PRO A 112 10.71 -10.78 14.86
N TYR A 113 10.86 -9.51 15.23
CA TYR A 113 10.03 -8.41 14.76
C TYR A 113 10.73 -7.69 13.62
N GLU A 114 10.25 -7.87 12.39
CA GLU A 114 10.76 -7.17 11.22
C GLU A 114 10.04 -5.81 11.12
N VAL A 115 10.78 -4.73 11.39
CA VAL A 115 10.28 -3.36 11.31
C VAL A 115 10.76 -2.75 10.00
N MET A 116 9.82 -2.51 9.09
CA MET A 116 10.10 -2.01 7.75
C MET A 116 9.65 -0.57 7.60
N ALA A 117 10.42 0.23 6.86
CA ALA A 117 10.00 1.56 6.43
C ALA A 117 8.66 1.45 5.71
N LYS A 118 7.71 2.30 6.09
CA LYS A 118 6.46 2.42 5.36
C LYS A 118 6.63 3.46 4.26
N GLU A 119 6.94 3.00 3.06
CA GLU A 119 6.95 3.84 1.86
C GLU A 119 5.57 4.49 1.63
N ASN A 120 5.60 5.64 0.96
CA ASN A 120 4.44 6.51 0.83
C ASN A 120 4.02 6.67 -0.64
N GLY A 121 3.33 5.65 -1.16
CA GLY A 121 2.88 5.63 -2.54
C GLY A 121 1.56 4.86 -2.72
N CYS A 122 1.49 4.14 -3.83
CA CYS A 122 0.36 3.28 -4.16
C CYS A 122 0.79 1.82 -4.23
N ILE A 123 0.08 0.94 -3.52
CA ILE A 123 0.36 -0.50 -3.56
C ILE A 123 0.13 -1.09 -4.96
N ILE A 124 1.12 -1.87 -5.40
CA ILE A 124 1.14 -2.62 -6.65
C ILE A 124 1.35 -4.10 -6.33
N PHE A 125 0.58 -4.96 -6.98
CA PHE A 125 0.76 -6.40 -6.93
C PHE A 125 1.26 -6.91 -8.27
N ILE A 126 2.27 -7.77 -8.25
CA ILE A 126 2.87 -8.37 -9.44
C ILE A 126 2.78 -9.88 -9.27
N ALA A 127 2.14 -10.55 -10.23
CA ALA A 127 1.95 -11.99 -10.23
C ALA A 127 2.17 -12.53 -11.65
N ALA A 128 2.20 -13.85 -11.81
CA ALA A 128 2.21 -14.47 -13.12
C ALA A 128 0.79 -14.51 -13.72
N LEU A 129 0.68 -14.10 -14.98
CA LEU A 129 -0.48 -14.43 -15.81
C LEU A 129 -0.32 -15.85 -16.40
N SER A 130 0.90 -16.14 -16.84
CA SER A 130 1.38 -17.38 -17.43
C SER A 130 2.87 -17.56 -17.09
N GLU A 131 3.48 -18.66 -17.54
CA GLU A 131 4.92 -18.92 -17.36
C GLU A 131 5.83 -17.85 -17.99
N ASP A 132 5.32 -17.08 -18.95
CA ASP A 132 6.08 -16.12 -19.75
C ASP A 132 5.61 -14.66 -19.60
N LYS A 133 4.49 -14.42 -18.92
CA LYS A 133 3.94 -13.07 -18.75
C LYS A 133 3.60 -12.75 -17.31
N VAL A 134 3.97 -11.54 -16.89
CA VAL A 134 3.52 -10.98 -15.62
C VAL A 134 2.20 -10.26 -15.82
N ILE A 135 1.43 -10.16 -14.74
CA ILE A 135 0.33 -9.22 -14.63
C ILE A 135 0.56 -8.32 -13.42
N VAL A 136 0.25 -7.05 -13.62
CA VAL A 136 0.36 -6.03 -12.59
C VAL A 136 -1.01 -5.51 -12.26
N THR A 137 -1.34 -5.47 -10.98
CA THR A 137 -2.62 -4.97 -10.49
C THR A 137 -2.38 -3.85 -9.48
N SER A 138 -3.24 -2.85 -9.50
CA SER A 138 -3.40 -1.96 -8.35
C SER A 138 -4.19 -2.70 -7.28
N LYS A 139 -4.42 -2.06 -6.13
CA LYS A 139 -5.15 -2.64 -5.00
C LYS A 139 -6.39 -3.48 -5.36
N HIS A 140 -7.22 -3.02 -6.31
CA HIS A 140 -8.47 -3.68 -6.69
C HIS A 140 -8.77 -3.66 -8.20
N SER A 141 -7.83 -3.20 -9.04
CA SER A 141 -8.08 -2.96 -10.46
C SER A 141 -6.92 -3.37 -11.36
N ILE A 142 -7.29 -3.88 -12.52
CA ILE A 142 -6.43 -4.20 -13.66
C ILE A 142 -6.85 -3.28 -14.82
N PRO A 143 -5.91 -2.55 -15.46
CA PRO A 143 -6.23 -1.72 -16.62
C PRO A 143 -6.51 -2.60 -17.85
N ILE A 144 -7.26 -2.07 -18.82
CA ILE A 144 -7.49 -2.78 -20.09
C ILE A 144 -6.19 -2.81 -20.90
N GLU A 145 -5.53 -1.66 -21.02
CA GLU A 145 -4.20 -1.56 -21.59
C GLU A 145 -3.16 -1.71 -20.48
N LYS A 146 -2.33 -2.76 -20.58
CA LYS A 146 -1.32 -3.11 -19.57
C LYS A 146 -0.31 -1.98 -19.32
N THR A 147 -0.07 -1.13 -20.32
CA THR A 147 0.88 -0.01 -20.30
C THR A 147 0.25 1.35 -20.01
N ASP A 148 -1.06 1.41 -19.69
CA ASP A 148 -1.79 2.66 -19.45
C ASP A 148 -1.12 3.52 -18.37
N THR A 149 -0.55 4.66 -18.79
CA THR A 149 0.19 5.59 -17.94
C THR A 149 -0.68 6.41 -17.01
N LYS A 150 -2.01 6.33 -17.14
CA LYS A 150 -2.98 6.95 -16.23
C LYS A 150 -3.44 6.00 -15.13
N ALA A 151 -3.25 4.69 -15.31
CA ALA A 151 -3.65 3.68 -14.34
C ALA A 151 -2.48 3.31 -13.43
N HIS A 152 -2.70 3.25 -12.11
CA HIS A 152 -1.67 2.84 -11.15
C HIS A 152 -0.97 1.53 -11.53
N ALA A 153 -1.74 0.53 -11.97
CA ALA A 153 -1.18 -0.75 -12.37
C ALA A 153 -0.39 -0.68 -13.69
N GLY A 154 -0.78 0.19 -14.62
CA GLY A 154 -0.06 0.35 -15.89
C GLY A 154 1.26 1.08 -15.71
N VAL A 155 1.27 2.12 -14.88
CA VAL A 155 2.52 2.77 -14.42
C VAL A 155 3.39 1.78 -13.64
N GLY A 156 2.80 0.98 -12.76
CA GLY A 156 3.47 -0.12 -12.08
C GLY A 156 4.12 -1.10 -13.06
N TYR A 157 3.39 -1.53 -14.10
CA TYR A 157 3.93 -2.42 -15.13
C TYR A 157 5.11 -1.82 -15.89
N ASN A 158 5.00 -0.56 -16.30
CA ASN A 158 6.09 0.15 -16.96
C ASN A 158 7.34 0.22 -16.06
N TRP A 159 7.16 0.40 -14.74
CA TRP A 159 8.27 0.33 -13.78
C TRP A 159 8.85 -1.07 -13.59
N VAL A 160 8.02 -2.13 -13.62
CA VAL A 160 8.52 -3.52 -13.61
C VAL A 160 9.50 -3.72 -14.77
N LEU A 161 9.13 -3.30 -15.99
CA LEU A 161 10.00 -3.45 -17.16
C LEU A 161 11.32 -2.68 -17.01
N LYS A 162 11.27 -1.43 -16.54
CA LYS A 162 12.47 -0.62 -16.29
C LYS A 162 13.41 -1.24 -15.25
N HIS A 163 12.85 -1.77 -14.16
CA HIS A 163 13.62 -2.42 -13.10
C HIS A 163 14.31 -3.69 -13.61
N LEU A 164 13.60 -4.54 -14.35
CA LEU A 164 14.18 -5.74 -14.95
C LEU A 164 15.27 -5.42 -15.97
N GLU A 165 15.05 -4.41 -16.83
CA GLU A 165 16.05 -3.94 -17.80
C GLU A 165 17.35 -3.49 -17.10
N SER A 166 17.24 -2.82 -15.95
CA SER A 166 18.40 -2.34 -15.17
C SER A 166 19.34 -3.46 -14.69
N VAL A 167 18.82 -4.69 -14.57
CA VAL A 167 19.57 -5.90 -14.19
C VAL A 167 19.66 -6.93 -15.31
N GLN A 168 19.36 -6.53 -16.55
CA GLN A 168 19.42 -7.38 -17.75
C GLN A 168 18.53 -8.63 -17.69
N LEU A 169 17.39 -8.53 -16.99
CA LEU A 169 16.36 -9.55 -16.94
C LEU A 169 15.17 -9.17 -17.82
N THR A 170 14.40 -10.17 -18.23
CA THR A 170 13.19 -9.99 -19.04
C THR A 170 11.92 -10.20 -18.22
N GLU A 171 10.78 -9.76 -18.76
CA GLU A 171 9.46 -10.07 -18.18
C GLU A 171 9.29 -11.58 -17.95
N LYS A 172 9.72 -12.39 -18.93
CA LYS A 172 9.61 -13.85 -18.87
C LYS A 172 10.39 -14.43 -17.69
N ASP A 173 11.59 -13.92 -17.40
CA ASP A 173 12.40 -14.40 -16.28
C ASP A 173 11.66 -14.22 -14.94
N LEU A 174 11.03 -13.06 -14.74
CA LEU A 174 10.21 -12.80 -13.57
C LEU A 174 8.94 -13.66 -13.58
N ALA A 175 8.22 -13.72 -14.70
CA ALA A 175 6.99 -14.48 -14.83
C ALA A 175 7.18 -15.97 -14.51
N THR A 176 8.24 -16.59 -15.03
CA THR A 176 8.57 -17.99 -14.81
C THR A 176 8.75 -18.27 -13.31
N TRP A 177 9.45 -17.40 -12.59
CA TRP A 177 9.66 -17.57 -11.15
C TRP A 177 8.36 -17.37 -10.35
N LEU A 178 7.59 -16.32 -10.65
CA LEU A 178 6.30 -16.07 -9.99
C LEU A 178 5.31 -17.23 -10.21
N PHE A 179 5.31 -17.80 -11.41
CA PHE A 179 4.45 -18.92 -11.79
C PHE A 179 4.84 -20.20 -11.06
N ASP A 180 6.13 -20.60 -11.09
CA ASP A 180 6.64 -21.80 -10.40
C ASP A 180 6.35 -21.75 -8.89
N LYS A 181 6.55 -20.58 -8.28
CA LYS A 181 6.42 -20.40 -6.83
C LYS A 181 4.99 -20.10 -6.38
N ASN A 182 4.09 -19.79 -7.31
CA ASN A 182 2.71 -19.38 -7.05
C ASN A 182 2.62 -18.27 -5.97
N ILE A 183 3.34 -17.18 -6.23
CA ILE A 183 3.49 -16.02 -5.33
C ILE A 183 3.01 -14.72 -5.97
N THR A 184 2.75 -13.74 -5.12
CA THR A 184 2.51 -12.34 -5.47
C THR A 184 3.62 -11.49 -4.87
N LEU A 185 4.31 -10.69 -5.68
CA LEU A 185 5.13 -9.58 -5.18
C LEU A 185 4.24 -8.41 -4.81
N VAL A 186 4.58 -7.74 -3.72
CA VAL A 186 3.90 -6.57 -3.20
C VAL A 186 4.89 -5.43 -3.13
N ALA A 187 4.66 -4.42 -3.97
CA ALA A 187 5.50 -3.23 -4.05
C ALA A 187 4.69 -1.97 -3.76
N GLU A 188 5.39 -0.90 -3.38
CA GLU A 188 4.84 0.45 -3.33
C GLU A 188 5.37 1.23 -4.54
N LEU A 189 4.47 1.71 -5.40
CA LEU A 189 4.80 2.65 -6.46
C LEU A 189 4.91 4.05 -5.87
N CYS A 190 6.12 4.58 -5.91
CA CYS A 190 6.46 5.91 -5.45
C CYS A 190 7.02 6.71 -6.62
N ASP A 191 6.25 7.64 -7.16
CA ASP A 191 6.61 8.37 -8.38
C ASP A 191 5.91 9.73 -8.44
N ASP A 192 6.61 10.81 -8.06
CA ASP A 192 6.03 12.15 -8.01
C ASP A 192 5.67 12.73 -9.39
N GLU A 193 6.23 12.22 -10.49
CA GLU A 193 5.80 12.60 -11.85
C GLU A 193 4.50 11.91 -12.24
N PHE A 194 4.16 10.78 -11.63
CA PHE A 194 2.85 10.15 -11.78
C PHE A 194 1.84 10.71 -10.77
N GLU A 195 2.05 10.51 -9.46
CA GLU A 195 1.13 10.92 -8.39
C GLU A 195 1.92 11.31 -7.14
N GLN A 196 1.84 12.56 -6.70
CA GLN A 196 2.43 12.96 -5.43
C GLN A 196 1.56 12.47 -4.26
N HIS A 197 2.21 11.90 -3.26
CA HIS A 197 1.59 11.60 -1.98
C HIS A 197 1.89 12.71 -0.97
N ILE A 198 2.61 12.40 0.11
CA ILE A 198 2.98 13.36 1.16
C ILE A 198 4.50 13.53 1.22
N LEU A 199 5.23 12.44 1.04
CA LEU A 199 6.69 12.42 1.04
C LEU A 199 7.21 12.44 -0.40
N PRO A 200 8.33 13.14 -0.67
CA PRO A 200 8.88 13.25 -2.01
C PRO A 200 9.59 11.97 -2.46
N TYR A 201 9.39 11.63 -3.72
CA TYR A 201 10.13 10.61 -4.47
C TYR A 201 10.43 11.16 -5.87
N THR A 202 11.61 11.75 -6.02
CA THR A 202 12.06 12.40 -7.27
C THR A 202 13.24 11.65 -7.88
N ASP A 203 13.48 11.87 -9.17
CA ASP A 203 14.65 11.36 -9.88
C ASP A 203 14.87 9.84 -9.68
N LYS A 204 16.01 9.47 -9.09
CA LYS A 204 16.42 8.08 -8.82
C LYS A 204 15.56 7.37 -7.78
N ASP A 205 14.86 8.11 -6.92
CA ASP A 205 14.06 7.55 -5.83
C ASP A 205 12.66 7.15 -6.32
N ARG A 206 12.35 7.40 -7.59
CA ARG A 206 11.11 6.98 -8.23
C ARG A 206 11.15 5.51 -8.62
N GLY A 207 10.04 4.81 -8.42
CA GLY A 207 9.84 3.45 -8.89
C GLY A 207 9.08 2.58 -7.91
N LEU A 208 9.26 1.27 -8.08
CA LEU A 208 8.64 0.26 -7.22
C LEU A 208 9.60 -0.16 -6.09
N TYR A 209 9.18 0.10 -4.86
CA TYR A 209 9.82 -0.37 -3.64
C TYR A 209 9.22 -1.72 -3.25
N LEU A 210 9.99 -2.79 -3.37
CA LEU A 210 9.50 -4.13 -3.04
C LEU A 210 9.51 -4.32 -1.53
N HIS A 211 8.32 -4.44 -0.94
CA HIS A 211 8.17 -4.62 0.50
C HIS A 211 7.64 -6.00 0.88
N GLY A 212 7.14 -6.82 -0.03
CA GLY A 212 7.01 -8.24 0.32
C GLY A 212 6.52 -9.16 -0.76
N ILE A 213 6.38 -10.41 -0.35
CA ILE A 213 6.12 -11.54 -1.23
C ILE A 213 5.19 -12.47 -0.47
N ASN A 214 4.02 -12.73 -1.03
CA ASN A 214 3.02 -13.57 -0.40
C ASN A 214 2.75 -14.79 -1.27
N TYR A 215 2.57 -15.95 -0.66
CA TYR A 215 2.00 -17.09 -1.37
C TYR A 215 0.53 -16.84 -1.72
N ASN A 216 0.12 -17.36 -2.88
CA ASN A 216 -1.25 -17.28 -3.35
C ASN A 216 -2.13 -18.34 -2.65
N THR A 217 -2.29 -18.16 -1.34
CA THR A 217 -3.01 -19.06 -0.44
C THR A 217 -4.15 -18.35 0.29
N PRO A 218 -5.12 -19.08 0.85
CA PRO A 218 -6.20 -18.46 1.63
C PRO A 218 -5.70 -17.69 2.86
N GLU A 219 -4.77 -18.29 3.61
CA GLU A 219 -4.07 -17.64 4.73
C GLU A 219 -2.92 -16.77 4.25
N LEU A 220 -2.48 -15.87 5.14
CA LEU A 220 -1.26 -15.12 4.89
C LEU A 220 -0.06 -16.00 5.24
N TYR A 221 0.73 -16.28 4.21
CA TYR A 221 2.11 -16.73 4.33
C TYR A 221 2.97 -15.73 3.55
N THR A 222 3.65 -14.85 4.27
CA THR A 222 4.56 -13.86 3.69
C THR A 222 6.01 -14.27 3.91
N LEU A 223 6.86 -14.01 2.93
CA LEU A 223 8.28 -14.32 3.05
C LEU A 223 9.00 -13.33 3.98
N PRO A 224 10.08 -13.77 4.68
CA PRO A 224 10.89 -12.91 5.52
C PRO A 224 11.46 -11.71 4.76
N ALA A 225 11.61 -10.56 5.43
CA ALA A 225 12.10 -9.33 4.83
C ALA A 225 13.47 -9.48 4.15
N SER A 226 14.34 -10.37 4.64
CA SER A 226 15.63 -10.66 4.02
C SER A 226 15.50 -11.30 2.63
N ILE A 227 14.52 -12.19 2.43
CA ILE A 227 14.23 -12.78 1.13
C ILE A 227 13.61 -11.75 0.19
N VAL A 228 12.77 -10.86 0.72
CA VAL A 228 12.22 -9.73 -0.03
C VAL A 228 13.34 -8.82 -0.53
N GLU A 229 14.29 -8.48 0.34
CA GLU A 229 15.45 -7.65 -0.01
C GLU A 229 16.32 -8.32 -1.08
N GLN A 230 16.61 -9.62 -0.95
CA GLN A 230 17.32 -10.39 -1.97
C GLN A 230 16.58 -10.37 -3.31
N THR A 231 15.26 -10.54 -3.28
CA THR A 231 14.40 -10.50 -4.48
C THR A 231 14.41 -9.13 -5.13
N ALA A 232 14.39 -8.07 -4.33
CA ALA A 232 14.46 -6.71 -4.84
C ALA A 232 15.78 -6.48 -5.58
N LYS A 233 16.91 -6.88 -4.99
CA LYS A 233 18.25 -6.79 -5.60
C LYS A 233 18.34 -7.59 -6.90
N GLU A 234 17.78 -8.80 -6.92
CA GLU A 234 17.88 -9.71 -8.06
C GLU A 234 17.05 -9.25 -9.27
N PHE A 235 15.86 -8.70 -9.04
CA PHE A 235 14.96 -8.23 -10.11
C PHE A 235 15.00 -6.70 -10.33
N GLY A 236 15.93 -6.00 -9.68
CA GLY A 236 16.17 -4.56 -9.86
C GLY A 236 15.16 -3.64 -9.19
N PHE A 237 14.29 -4.14 -8.30
CA PHE A 237 13.36 -3.29 -7.54
C PHE A 237 14.10 -2.44 -6.50
N HIS A 238 13.50 -1.31 -6.11
CA HIS A 238 14.01 -0.54 -4.97
C HIS A 238 13.84 -1.32 -3.67
N LEU A 239 14.82 -1.19 -2.78
CA LEU A 239 14.82 -1.84 -1.48
C LEU A 239 13.89 -1.10 -0.52
N THR A 240 13.16 -1.85 0.31
CA THR A 240 12.50 -1.28 1.49
C THR A 240 13.36 -1.56 2.71
N ASP A 241 13.87 -0.50 3.33
CA ASP A 241 14.69 -0.59 4.54
C ASP A 241 13.95 -1.36 5.64
N PHE A 242 14.67 -2.25 6.33
CA PHE A 242 14.14 -2.96 7.48
C PHE A 242 15.19 -3.17 8.55
N THR A 243 14.73 -3.27 9.79
CA THR A 243 15.52 -3.67 10.96
C THR A 243 14.80 -4.82 11.66
N VAL A 244 15.56 -5.74 12.25
CA VAL A 244 15.01 -6.86 13.01
C VAL A 244 15.25 -6.62 14.49
N PHE A 245 14.20 -6.69 15.29
CA PHE A 245 14.28 -6.64 16.74
C PHE A 245 13.87 -7.98 17.36
N ASP A 246 14.57 -8.39 18.41
CA ASP A 246 14.27 -9.64 19.11
C ASP A 246 13.02 -9.51 20.00
N THR A 247 12.74 -8.31 20.50
CA THR A 247 11.67 -8.07 21.47
C THR A 247 10.71 -6.97 21.04
N VAL A 248 9.45 -7.11 21.46
CA VAL A 248 8.40 -6.09 21.26
C VAL A 248 8.72 -4.76 21.96
N ASN A 249 9.50 -4.79 23.05
CA ASN A 249 9.87 -3.57 23.77
C ASN A 249 10.81 -2.70 22.92
N GLN A 250 11.77 -3.30 22.20
CA GLN A 250 12.60 -2.59 21.25
C GLN A 250 11.76 -1.97 20.12
N VAL A 251 10.75 -2.68 19.62
CA VAL A 251 9.81 -2.13 18.62
C VAL A 251 9.04 -0.93 19.17
N LYS A 252 8.65 -0.97 20.45
CA LYS A 252 7.96 0.12 21.12
C LYS A 252 8.86 1.34 21.32
N GLU A 253 10.11 1.13 21.72
CA GLU A 253 11.13 2.18 21.86
C GLU A 253 11.41 2.84 20.51
N PHE A 254 11.65 2.02 19.47
CA PHE A 254 11.77 2.48 18.08
C PHE A 254 10.56 3.34 17.66
N GLY A 255 9.35 2.85 17.95
CA GLY A 255 8.12 3.58 17.65
C GLY A 255 8.07 4.94 18.34
N ASN A 256 8.46 5.02 19.62
CA ASN A 256 8.49 6.27 20.37
C ASN A 256 9.52 7.27 19.84
N GLU A 257 10.71 6.80 19.46
CA GLU A 257 11.74 7.65 18.85
C GLU A 257 11.26 8.23 17.52
N MET A 258 10.71 7.39 16.64
CA MET A 258 10.15 7.82 15.37
C MET A 258 9.02 8.85 15.53
N GLN A 259 8.23 8.80 16.62
CA GLN A 259 7.23 9.84 16.89
C GLN A 259 7.86 11.20 17.24
N GLN A 260 9.03 11.20 17.86
CA GLN A 260 9.72 12.43 18.28
C GLN A 260 10.46 13.09 17.13
N THR A 261 11.12 12.28 16.29
CA THR A 261 12.00 12.79 15.23
C THR A 261 11.30 12.89 13.88
N GLY A 262 10.25 12.08 13.65
CA GLY A 262 9.64 11.92 12.35
C GLY A 262 10.54 11.24 11.30
N ILE A 263 11.70 10.73 11.72
CA ILE A 263 12.79 10.28 10.85
C ILE A 263 13.07 8.80 11.13
N TYR A 264 13.29 8.05 10.06
CA TYR A 264 13.85 6.70 10.08
C TYR A 264 15.03 6.65 9.11
N ASN A 265 16.19 6.14 9.55
CA ASN A 265 17.42 6.09 8.74
C ASN A 265 17.75 7.42 8.01
N ASN A 266 17.66 8.54 8.73
CA ASN A 266 17.92 9.90 8.20
C ASN A 266 16.97 10.38 7.08
N ARG A 267 15.81 9.74 6.88
CA ARG A 267 14.76 10.21 5.96
C ARG A 267 13.40 10.30 6.64
N GLU A 268 12.55 11.20 6.15
CA GLU A 268 11.14 11.24 6.52
C GLU A 268 10.47 9.92 6.08
N VAL A 269 9.63 9.35 6.94
CA VAL A 269 8.82 8.17 6.60
C VAL A 269 7.37 8.35 7.05
N GLU A 270 6.43 7.68 6.37
CA GLU A 270 5.03 7.65 6.80
C GLU A 270 4.88 7.00 8.18
N GLY A 271 5.81 6.10 8.48
CA GLY A 271 5.89 5.33 9.70
C GLY A 271 6.61 4.02 9.42
N ALA A 272 6.28 3.01 10.20
CA ALA A 272 6.79 1.66 10.03
C ALA A 272 5.68 0.61 9.98
N VAL A 273 5.92 -0.47 9.25
CA VAL A 273 5.14 -1.70 9.29
C VAL A 273 5.95 -2.74 10.05
N VAL A 274 5.35 -3.31 11.09
CA VAL A 274 5.95 -4.37 11.90
C VAL A 274 5.36 -5.70 11.49
N ARG A 275 6.22 -6.68 11.17
CA ARG A 275 5.86 -8.08 10.91
C ARG A 275 6.34 -8.93 12.06
N CYS A 276 5.50 -9.87 12.47
CA CYS A 276 5.77 -10.79 13.56
C CYS A 276 4.82 -11.99 13.43
N LYS A 277 4.85 -12.90 14.41
CA LYS A 277 3.86 -13.96 14.52
C LYS A 277 2.84 -13.64 15.61
N ARG A 278 1.59 -14.06 15.43
CA ARG A 278 0.55 -14.10 16.47
C ARG A 278 -0.13 -15.46 16.39
N ASN A 279 -0.07 -16.24 17.47
CA ASN A 279 -0.55 -17.63 17.49
C ASN A 279 0.02 -18.49 16.34
N GLY A 280 1.31 -18.33 16.02
CA GLY A 280 1.99 -19.06 14.94
C GLY A 280 1.69 -18.56 13.51
N MET A 281 0.76 -17.62 13.34
CA MET A 281 0.37 -17.07 12.04
C MET A 281 1.06 -15.73 11.77
N ASP A 282 1.28 -15.38 10.50
CA ASP A 282 1.78 -14.05 10.13
C ASP A 282 0.85 -12.95 10.63
N PHE A 283 1.43 -11.97 11.31
CA PHE A 283 0.71 -10.83 11.86
C PHE A 283 1.47 -9.55 11.60
N MET A 284 0.72 -8.54 11.17
CA MET A 284 1.26 -7.22 10.87
C MET A 284 0.49 -6.15 11.65
N PHE A 285 1.22 -5.13 12.08
CA PHE A 285 0.66 -3.87 12.56
C PHE A 285 1.53 -2.72 12.08
N LYS A 286 1.06 -1.48 12.23
CA LYS A 286 1.83 -0.30 11.82
C LYS A 286 1.91 0.73 12.93
N ILE A 287 3.01 1.48 12.92
CA ILE A 287 3.23 2.64 13.77
C ILE A 287 3.35 3.82 12.82
N LYS A 288 2.37 4.72 12.81
CA LYS A 288 2.39 5.90 11.95
C LYS A 288 3.08 7.07 12.62
N ASN A 289 3.87 7.81 11.86
CA ASN A 289 4.50 9.05 12.28
C ASN A 289 3.45 10.18 12.40
N GLU A 290 3.38 10.85 13.55
CA GLU A 290 2.43 11.96 13.81
C GLU A 290 2.71 13.19 12.93
N GLN A 291 3.97 13.49 12.61
CA GLN A 291 4.32 14.59 11.69
C GLN A 291 3.78 14.30 10.28
N TYR A 292 3.95 13.06 9.80
CA TYR A 292 3.34 12.63 8.54
C TYR A 292 1.81 12.74 8.57
N LEU A 293 1.17 12.34 9.68
CA LEU A 293 -0.29 12.41 9.81
C LEU A 293 -0.80 13.86 9.76
N MET A 294 -0.05 14.81 10.31
CA MET A 294 -0.32 16.25 10.19
C MET A 294 -0.24 16.71 8.73
N TYR A 295 0.81 16.33 8.01
CA TYR A 295 0.94 16.65 6.58
C TYR A 295 -0.16 16.05 5.73
N ARG A 296 -0.60 14.84 6.07
CA ARG A 296 -1.76 14.23 5.44
C ARG A 296 -3.04 15.03 5.73
N GLU A 297 -3.23 15.49 6.97
CA GLU A 297 -4.36 16.34 7.33
C GLU A 297 -4.41 17.63 6.49
N TYR A 298 -3.26 18.27 6.27
CA TYR A 298 -3.15 19.42 5.35
C TYR A 298 -3.64 19.07 3.95
N ARG A 299 -3.18 17.94 3.40
CA ARG A 299 -3.61 17.50 2.06
C ARG A 299 -5.12 17.31 1.98
N GLU A 300 -5.70 16.60 2.94
CA GLU A 300 -7.14 16.30 2.96
C GLU A 300 -7.98 17.57 3.11
N ILE A 301 -7.53 18.53 3.93
CA ILE A 301 -8.18 19.82 4.10
C ILE A 301 -8.13 20.62 2.81
N THR A 302 -6.96 20.74 2.18
CA THR A 302 -6.82 21.43 0.89
C THR A 302 -7.71 20.79 -0.16
N ASN A 303 -7.75 19.45 -0.23
CA ASN A 303 -8.68 18.76 -1.12
C ASN A 303 -10.15 19.03 -0.80
N ALA A 304 -10.52 19.28 0.45
CA ALA A 304 -11.89 19.55 0.85
C ALA A 304 -12.36 20.96 0.50
N ILE A 305 -11.46 21.96 0.52
CA ILE A 305 -11.83 23.38 0.32
C ILE A 305 -11.31 23.98 -0.98
N LEU A 306 -10.45 23.31 -1.73
CA LEU A 306 -9.98 23.78 -3.03
C LEU A 306 -10.96 23.35 -4.13
N GLU A 307 -11.26 24.25 -5.05
CA GLU A 307 -11.92 23.96 -6.33
C GLU A 307 -11.00 24.39 -7.49
N CYS A 308 -10.87 23.51 -8.49
CA CYS A 308 -10.11 23.79 -9.71
C CYS A 308 -11.06 23.60 -10.90
N LYS A 309 -11.34 24.68 -11.64
CA LYS A 309 -12.26 24.67 -12.78
C LYS A 309 -11.75 25.58 -13.88
N ASP A 310 -11.65 25.07 -15.12
CA ASP A 310 -11.29 25.86 -16.31
C ASP A 310 -10.07 26.79 -16.06
N ASP A 311 -8.98 26.21 -15.54
CA ASP A 311 -7.73 26.87 -15.10
C ASP A 311 -7.84 27.87 -13.93
N SER A 312 -9.05 28.14 -13.44
CA SER A 312 -9.26 28.90 -12.21
C SER A 312 -9.12 28.03 -10.97
N VAL A 313 -8.57 28.61 -9.91
CA VAL A 313 -8.45 28.00 -8.59
C VAL A 313 -9.15 28.90 -7.57
N SER A 314 -10.00 28.31 -6.74
CA SER A 314 -10.72 29.04 -5.70
C SER A 314 -10.84 28.22 -4.42
N ILE A 315 -11.18 28.91 -3.33
CA ILE A 315 -11.61 28.28 -2.08
C ILE A 315 -13.14 28.20 -2.07
N ILE A 316 -13.66 27.03 -1.73
CA ILE A 316 -15.09 26.77 -1.51
C ILE A 316 -15.37 26.49 -0.04
N GLU A 317 -16.58 26.83 0.38
CA GLU A 317 -17.06 26.45 1.71
C GLU A 317 -17.38 24.95 1.74
N PRO A 318 -16.77 24.19 2.66
CA PRO A 318 -16.93 22.75 2.68
C PRO A 318 -18.36 22.38 3.11
N LYS A 319 -18.95 21.38 2.44
CA LYS A 319 -20.31 20.89 2.73
C LYS A 319 -20.49 20.34 4.15
N ARG A 320 -19.39 20.09 4.85
CA ARG A 320 -19.33 19.59 6.22
C ARG A 320 -18.25 20.36 6.96
N GLU A 321 -18.44 20.52 8.25
CA GLU A 321 -17.43 21.09 9.13
C GLU A 321 -16.10 20.33 8.97
N LEU A 322 -15.02 21.08 8.77
CA LEU A 322 -13.67 20.53 8.72
C LEU A 322 -13.30 20.02 10.10
N LYS A 323 -12.74 18.82 10.15
CA LYS A 323 -12.22 18.22 11.38
C LYS A 323 -10.73 18.13 11.26
N TRP A 324 -10.03 18.62 12.26
CA TRP A 324 -8.58 18.55 12.37
C TRP A 324 -8.15 18.15 13.78
N LYS A 325 -7.00 17.51 13.88
CA LYS A 325 -6.39 17.05 15.14
C LYS A 325 -5.23 17.94 15.57
N TYR A 326 -4.50 18.53 14.63
CA TYR A 326 -3.22 19.18 14.92
C TYR A 326 -3.37 20.69 15.14
N GLU A 327 -2.63 21.23 16.11
CA GLU A 327 -2.69 22.64 16.50
C GLU A 327 -2.24 23.59 15.40
N LYS A 328 -1.33 23.15 14.51
CA LYS A 328 -0.89 23.95 13.34
C LYS A 328 -1.98 24.10 12.27
N THR A 329 -3.00 23.23 12.27
CA THR A 329 -3.94 23.12 11.14
C THR A 329 -4.82 24.37 10.92
N PRO A 330 -5.35 25.06 11.94
CA PRO A 330 -6.04 26.34 11.74
C PRO A 330 -5.19 27.39 11.03
N PHE A 331 -3.91 27.51 11.39
CA PHE A 331 -2.97 28.44 10.76
C PHE A 331 -2.66 28.05 9.32
N TYR A 332 -2.57 26.74 9.04
CA TYR A 332 -2.47 26.21 7.68
C TYR A 332 -3.66 26.65 6.83
N ILE A 333 -4.89 26.52 7.36
CA ILE A 333 -6.12 26.92 6.63
C ILE A 333 -6.11 28.41 6.30
N GLU A 334 -5.74 29.26 7.27
CA GLU A 334 -5.67 30.71 7.04
C GLU A 334 -4.60 31.07 6.00
N TRP A 335 -3.40 30.49 6.14
CA TRP A 335 -2.31 30.68 5.19
C TRP A 335 -2.71 30.21 3.79
N LEU A 336 -3.34 29.03 3.68
CA LEU A 336 -3.79 28.45 2.43
C LEU A 336 -4.80 29.34 1.72
N ARG A 337 -5.78 29.91 2.44
CA ARG A 337 -6.76 30.85 1.88
C ARG A 337 -6.10 32.06 1.23
N LYS A 338 -5.04 32.61 1.84
CA LYS A 338 -4.26 33.72 1.28
C LYS A 338 -3.44 33.26 0.06
N ARG A 339 -2.80 32.09 0.14
CA ARG A 339 -1.94 31.58 -0.95
C ARG A 339 -2.70 31.14 -2.19
N VAL A 340 -3.94 30.66 -2.07
CA VAL A 340 -4.75 30.39 -3.26
C VAL A 340 -5.03 31.66 -4.06
N LEU A 341 -5.14 32.83 -3.41
CA LEU A 341 -5.31 34.12 -4.08
C LEU A 341 -3.99 34.66 -4.65
N ASP A 342 -2.92 34.62 -3.86
CA ASP A 342 -1.63 35.20 -4.24
C ASP A 342 -0.83 34.33 -5.22
N LYS A 343 -1.02 33.00 -5.15
CA LYS A 343 -0.23 31.96 -5.82
C LYS A 343 -1.14 30.85 -6.39
N PRO A 344 -2.15 31.18 -7.22
CA PRO A 344 -3.06 30.17 -7.77
C PRO A 344 -2.35 29.09 -8.59
N GLU A 345 -1.18 29.40 -9.17
CA GLU A 345 -0.38 28.45 -9.94
C GLU A 345 0.09 27.23 -9.15
N TRP A 346 0.24 27.33 -7.81
CA TRP A 346 0.64 26.19 -6.97
C TRP A 346 -0.41 25.09 -6.88
N PHE A 347 -1.65 25.41 -7.23
CA PHE A 347 -2.83 24.60 -6.92
C PHE A 347 -3.57 24.07 -8.16
N ARG A 348 -3.20 24.52 -9.38
CA ARG A 348 -3.90 24.18 -10.62
C ARG A 348 -4.07 22.67 -10.81
N GLU A 349 -3.03 21.92 -10.50
CA GLU A 349 -2.98 20.47 -10.66
C GLU A 349 -3.18 19.70 -9.34
N TYR A 350 -3.57 20.38 -8.26
CA TYR A 350 -3.69 19.77 -6.93
C TYR A 350 -4.71 18.62 -6.88
N LYS A 351 -5.82 18.77 -7.62
CA LYS A 351 -6.85 17.71 -7.76
C LYS A 351 -6.37 16.49 -8.54
N SER A 352 -5.29 16.64 -9.30
CA SER A 352 -4.57 15.56 -9.97
C SER A 352 -3.37 15.09 -9.15
N ASN A 353 -3.35 15.39 -7.84
CA ASN A 353 -2.28 15.05 -6.90
C ASN A 353 -0.90 15.61 -7.30
N LYS A 354 -0.85 16.88 -7.70
CA LYS A 354 0.41 17.62 -7.94
C LYS A 354 0.48 18.88 -7.09
N GLY A 355 1.67 19.30 -6.72
CA GLY A 355 1.88 20.47 -5.85
C GLY A 355 1.63 20.21 -4.36
N ILE A 356 1.23 19.00 -3.96
CA ILE A 356 0.97 18.65 -2.55
C ILE A 356 2.22 18.86 -1.70
N ILE A 357 3.35 18.32 -2.16
CA ILE A 357 4.63 18.40 -1.45
C ILE A 357 5.10 19.85 -1.37
N HIS A 358 5.00 20.59 -2.48
CA HIS A 358 5.39 21.99 -2.55
C HIS A 358 4.57 22.84 -1.57
N VAL A 359 3.24 22.78 -1.62
CA VAL A 359 2.35 23.53 -0.74
C VAL A 359 2.64 23.24 0.73
N ARG A 360 2.86 21.96 1.09
CA ARG A 360 3.28 21.58 2.44
C ARG A 360 4.59 22.26 2.84
N GLN A 361 5.62 22.15 2.01
CA GLN A 361 6.96 22.69 2.30
C GLN A 361 6.96 24.22 2.43
N GLU A 362 6.19 24.90 1.58
CA GLU A 362 6.02 26.36 1.66
C GLU A 362 5.33 26.79 2.95
N PHE A 363 4.34 26.02 3.42
CA PHE A 363 3.72 26.28 4.71
C PHE A 363 4.67 26.03 5.88
N GLU A 364 5.37 24.89 5.91
CA GLU A 364 6.32 24.59 7.00
C GLU A 364 7.43 25.64 7.06
N ARG A 365 7.96 26.10 5.90
CA ARG A 365 8.94 27.20 5.86
C ARG A 365 8.34 28.52 6.37
N TYR A 366 7.11 28.84 5.98
CA TYR A 366 6.40 30.02 6.49
C TYR A 366 6.21 29.96 8.02
N TRP A 367 5.89 28.76 8.54
CA TRP A 367 5.70 28.52 9.97
C TRP A 367 7.01 28.66 10.75
N GLU A 368 8.11 28.10 10.26
CA GLU A 368 9.44 28.16 10.89
C GLU A 368 10.00 29.59 10.96
N ILE A 369 9.77 30.41 9.92
CA ILE A 369 10.26 31.79 9.87
C ILE A 369 9.49 32.71 10.85
N GLY A 370 8.37 32.25 11.42
CA GLY A 370 7.73 32.95 12.53
C GLY A 370 6.96 34.20 12.10
N CYS A 371 6.28 34.18 10.95
CA CYS A 371 5.19 35.13 10.68
C CYS A 371 3.96 34.78 11.55
N LEU A 372 4.17 34.78 12.87
CA LEU A 372 3.21 35.13 13.91
C LEU A 372 2.97 36.64 13.76
N LEU A 373 2.06 37.01 12.88
CA LEU A 373 1.40 38.32 12.93
C LEU A 373 -0.03 38.11 13.39
#